data_AF-A0AAP5JWI7-F1
#
_entry.id   AF-A0AAP5JWI7-F1
#
_cell.length_a   1.000
_cell.length_b   1.000
_cell.length_c   1.000
_cell.angle_alpha   90.00
_cell.angle_beta   90.00
_cell.angle_gamma   90.00
#
_symmetry.space_group_name_H-M   'P 1'
#
loop_
_entity.id
_entity.type
_entity.pdbx_description
1 polymer ?
#
loop_
_entity_poly.entity_id
_entity_poly.type
_entity_poly.pdbx_seq_one_letter_code
_entity_poly.pdbx_strand_id
1 'polypeptide(L)'
;MNIVEMYRKVKEIYEANVRTPDNWETGYEFIGLRFEDKEREIGEICECSRHNADREDEREFPDYGTDEYWEMEKLDGTSAWDMAHENTYEYSAWDAEQEDCRRCFLTEHCYVIAGNNVRNHSDADYGEIVIEDAVVIAKIF
;
A
#
# COMPACT_ATOMS: atom_id res chain seq x y z
N MET A 1 0.67 -11.48 -13.91
CA MET A 1 1.97 -10.82 -13.65
C MET A 1 2.51 -11.51 -12.42
N ASN A 2 3.75 -12.00 -12.47
CA ASN A 2 4.35 -12.63 -11.30
C ASN A 2 4.89 -11.58 -10.31
N ILE A 3 5.23 -12.00 -9.09
CA ILE A 3 5.70 -11.08 -8.04
C ILE A 3 7.01 -10.37 -8.39
N VAL A 4 7.90 -11.04 -9.15
CA VAL A 4 9.19 -10.46 -9.57
C VAL A 4 8.96 -9.31 -10.56
N GLU A 5 8.07 -9.50 -11.53
CA GLU A 5 7.65 -8.48 -12.49
C GLU A 5 6.96 -7.31 -11.79
N MET A 6 6.09 -7.61 -10.82
CA MET A 6 5.40 -6.61 -10.02
C MET A 6 6.41 -5.74 -9.26
N TYR A 7 7.31 -6.34 -8.48
CA TYR A 7 8.31 -5.59 -7.71
C TYR A 7 9.29 -4.81 -8.58
N ARG A 8 9.69 -5.34 -9.74
CA ARG A 8 10.47 -4.55 -10.69
C ARG A 8 9.70 -3.32 -11.16
N LYS A 9 8.43 -3.49 -11.55
CA LYS A 9 7.58 -2.39 -12.03
C LYS A 9 7.35 -1.33 -10.96
N VAL A 10 7.08 -1.73 -9.72
CA VAL A 10 6.83 -0.75 -8.66
C VAL A 10 8.10 -0.02 -8.23
N LYS A 11 9.27 -0.67 -8.28
CA LYS A 11 10.57 0.02 -8.10
C LYS A 11 10.79 1.11 -9.15
N GLU A 12 10.53 0.80 -10.43
CA GLU A 12 10.62 1.78 -11.52
C GLU A 12 9.66 2.96 -11.29
N ILE A 13 8.45 2.71 -10.79
CA ILE A 13 7.48 3.76 -10.43
C ILE A 13 7.97 4.60 -9.25
N TYR A 14 8.49 3.97 -8.20
CA TYR A 14 9.03 4.64 -7.03
C TYR A 14 10.17 5.59 -7.42
N GLU A 15 11.18 5.09 -8.13
CA GLU A 15 12.35 5.88 -8.56
C GLU A 15 11.95 7.09 -9.41
N ALA A 16 10.91 6.96 -10.23
CA ALA A 16 10.42 8.06 -11.08
C ALA A 16 9.63 9.14 -10.31
N ASN A 17 9.05 8.81 -9.16
CA ASN A 17 8.09 9.67 -8.45
C ASN A 17 8.58 10.14 -7.07
N VAL A 18 9.55 9.46 -6.47
CA VAL A 18 10.11 9.87 -5.19
C VAL A 18 10.77 11.23 -5.33
N ARG A 19 10.63 12.05 -4.28
CA ARG A 19 11.23 13.38 -4.25
C ARG A 19 12.76 13.28 -4.21
N THR A 20 13.36 14.05 -5.10
CA THR A 20 14.80 14.25 -5.26
C THR A 20 15.05 15.75 -5.45
N PRO A 21 16.31 16.22 -5.38
CA PRO A 21 16.63 17.61 -5.70
C PRO A 21 16.19 18.05 -7.12
N ASP A 22 16.13 17.12 -8.08
CA ASP A 22 15.81 17.43 -9.48
C ASP A 22 14.31 17.53 -9.78
N ASN A 23 13.46 16.96 -8.91
CA ASN A 23 11.99 16.95 -9.07
C ASN A 23 11.25 17.44 -7.81
N TRP A 24 11.89 18.29 -7.00
CA TRP A 24 11.40 18.74 -5.68
C TRP A 24 9.91 19.15 -5.65
N GLU A 25 9.48 19.92 -6.65
CA GLU A 25 8.11 20.47 -6.75
C GLU A 25 7.06 19.45 -7.19
N THR A 26 7.47 18.33 -7.80
CA THR A 26 6.55 17.35 -8.40
C THR A 26 6.68 15.95 -7.80
N GLY A 27 7.77 15.67 -7.08
CA GLY A 27 8.00 14.40 -6.41
C GLY A 27 7.30 14.30 -5.06
N TYR A 28 7.02 13.06 -4.66
CA TYR A 28 6.39 12.73 -3.39
C TYR A 28 7.42 12.39 -2.32
N GLU A 29 7.18 12.85 -1.10
CA GLU A 29 8.04 12.50 0.04
C GLU A 29 7.87 11.03 0.44
N PHE A 30 6.63 10.52 0.36
CA PHE A 30 6.27 9.20 0.81
C PHE A 30 5.50 8.45 -0.27
N ILE A 31 5.87 7.20 -0.51
CA ILE A 31 5.26 6.33 -1.51
C ILE A 31 5.09 4.95 -0.89
N GLY A 32 3.90 4.37 -1.03
CA GLY A 32 3.56 3.08 -0.46
C GLY A 32 2.89 2.13 -1.45
N LEU A 33 3.05 0.83 -1.20
CA LEU A 33 2.27 -0.23 -1.83
C LEU A 33 1.01 -0.50 -1.02
N ARG A 34 -0.13 -0.46 -1.70
CA ARG A 34 -1.44 -0.72 -1.08
C ARG A 34 -2.12 -1.90 -1.76
N PHE A 35 -2.46 -2.89 -0.96
CA PHE A 35 -3.22 -4.08 -1.34
C PHE A 35 -4.64 -3.93 -0.79
N GLU A 36 -5.66 -4.03 -1.65
CA GLU A 36 -7.06 -3.90 -1.23
C GLU A 36 -8.03 -4.39 -2.31
N ASP A 37 -9.27 -4.69 -1.91
CA ASP A 37 -10.31 -5.15 -2.84
C ASP A 37 -11.18 -4.02 -3.42
N LYS A 38 -11.00 -2.79 -2.91
CA LYS A 38 -11.68 -1.61 -3.46
C LYS A 38 -11.03 -1.21 -4.78
N GLU A 39 -11.85 -1.10 -5.83
CA GLU A 39 -11.39 -0.54 -7.10
C GLU A 39 -11.15 0.98 -6.96
N ARG A 40 -10.02 1.44 -7.48
CA ARG A 40 -9.62 2.86 -7.49
C ARG A 40 -9.16 3.35 -8.85
N GLU A 41 -9.24 4.67 -9.03
CA GLU A 41 -8.74 5.37 -10.22
C GLU A 41 -7.42 6.09 -9.95
N ILE A 42 -6.57 6.23 -10.98
CA ILE A 42 -5.34 7.04 -10.89
C ILE A 42 -5.74 8.51 -10.66
N GLY A 43 -5.13 9.15 -9.67
CA GLY A 43 -5.44 10.50 -9.23
C GLY A 43 -6.49 10.58 -8.12
N GLU A 44 -7.13 9.45 -7.76
CA GLU A 44 -8.05 9.39 -6.62
C GLU A 44 -7.30 9.62 -5.30
N ILE A 45 -7.89 10.43 -4.42
CA ILE A 45 -7.44 10.57 -3.02
C ILE A 45 -8.07 9.44 -2.20
N CYS A 46 -7.23 8.66 -1.54
CA CYS A 46 -7.67 7.54 -0.72
C CYS A 46 -8.37 7.99 0.56
N GLU A 47 -9.44 7.26 0.90
CA GLU A 47 -10.07 7.35 2.22
C GLU A 47 -9.12 6.81 3.30
N CYS A 48 -9.23 7.34 4.52
CA CYS A 48 -8.42 6.82 5.62
C CYS A 48 -8.78 5.37 5.93
N SER A 49 -7.75 4.57 6.22
CA SER A 49 -7.86 3.14 6.46
C SER A 49 -8.52 2.83 7.81
N ARG A 50 -9.12 1.64 7.87
CA ARG A 50 -9.62 1.05 9.12
C ARG A 50 -8.49 0.27 9.78
N HIS A 51 -8.50 0.28 11.11
CA HIS A 51 -7.47 -0.35 11.94
C HIS A 51 -8.07 -1.45 12.80
N ASN A 52 -7.35 -2.56 12.89
CA ASN A 52 -7.58 -3.60 13.88
C ASN A 52 -6.28 -3.81 14.65
N ALA A 53 -6.15 -3.15 15.80
CA ALA A 53 -4.98 -3.25 16.67
C ALA A 53 -4.85 -4.64 17.33
N ASP A 54 -5.96 -5.34 17.50
CA ASP A 54 -6.03 -6.62 18.19
C ASP A 54 -5.87 -7.82 17.23
N ARG A 55 -5.63 -7.58 15.93
CA ARG A 55 -5.48 -8.66 14.93
C ARG A 55 -4.22 -9.48 15.21
N GLU A 56 -4.34 -10.81 15.16
CA GLU A 56 -3.17 -11.70 15.05
C GLU A 56 -2.85 -12.02 13.59
N ASP A 57 -3.82 -11.89 12.69
CA ASP A 57 -3.73 -12.24 11.28
C ASP A 57 -4.56 -11.29 10.38
N GLU A 58 -4.11 -11.04 9.15
CA GLU A 58 -4.83 -10.20 8.17
C GLU A 58 -6.23 -10.74 7.81
N ARG A 59 -6.44 -12.06 7.96
CA ARG A 59 -7.76 -12.71 7.77
C ARG A 59 -8.77 -12.34 8.85
N GLU A 60 -8.36 -11.62 9.89
CA GLU A 60 -9.24 -11.10 10.95
C GLU A 60 -9.84 -9.73 10.60
N PHE A 61 -9.51 -9.16 9.44
CA PHE A 61 -10.26 -8.02 8.93
C PHE A 61 -11.63 -8.47 8.39
N PRO A 62 -12.73 -7.82 8.79
CA PRO A 62 -14.04 -8.03 8.17
C PRO A 62 -14.01 -7.67 6.68
N ASP A 63 -14.87 -8.33 5.90
CA ASP A 63 -15.05 -8.01 4.49
C ASP A 63 -15.37 -6.51 4.30
N TYR A 64 -14.73 -5.89 3.31
CA TYR A 64 -14.96 -4.49 2.98
C TYR A 64 -16.44 -4.21 2.71
N GLY A 65 -16.98 -3.15 3.34
CA GLY A 65 -18.36 -2.70 3.15
C GLY A 65 -19.36 -3.28 4.14
N THR A 66 -18.97 -4.19 5.02
CA THR A 66 -19.79 -4.68 6.14
C THR A 66 -19.95 -3.64 7.24
N ASP A 67 -21.02 -3.73 8.04
CA ASP A 67 -21.24 -2.81 9.18
C ASP A 67 -20.09 -2.92 10.19
N GLU A 68 -19.61 -4.13 10.45
CA GLU A 68 -18.45 -4.39 11.32
C GLU A 68 -17.21 -3.63 10.85
N TYR A 69 -16.89 -3.68 9.55
CA TYR A 69 -15.79 -2.91 8.97
C TYR A 69 -15.93 -1.40 9.22
N TRP A 70 -17.15 -0.87 9.13
CA TRP A 70 -17.40 0.57 9.29
C TRP A 70 -17.34 1.04 10.75
N GLU A 71 -17.58 0.15 11.71
CA GLU A 71 -17.47 0.39 13.15
C GLU A 71 -16.02 0.37 13.66
N MET A 72 -15.07 -0.16 12.89
CA MET A 72 -13.66 -0.20 13.25
C MET A 72 -13.03 1.19 13.42
N GLU A 73 -11.98 1.24 14.25
CA GLU A 73 -11.16 2.43 14.42
C GLU A 73 -10.63 2.92 13.07
N LYS A 74 -10.62 4.24 12.89
CA LYS A 74 -10.17 4.88 11.66
C LYS A 74 -8.84 5.55 11.91
N LEU A 75 -7.85 5.23 11.07
CA LEU A 75 -6.56 5.91 11.07
C LEU A 75 -6.71 7.34 10.52
N ASP A 76 -5.73 8.19 10.82
CA ASP A 76 -5.63 9.56 10.27
C ASP A 76 -4.88 9.58 8.92
N GLY A 77 -5.17 8.60 8.06
CA GLY A 77 -4.58 8.48 6.73
C GLY A 77 -4.76 7.10 6.12
N THR A 78 -4.12 6.89 4.98
CA THR A 78 -4.19 5.63 4.23
C THR A 78 -2.98 4.76 4.55
N SER A 79 -3.20 3.57 5.10
CA SER A 79 -2.13 2.60 5.37
C SER A 79 -1.62 1.96 4.08
N ALA A 80 -0.31 1.78 4.01
CA ALA A 80 0.43 1.13 2.94
C ALA A 80 1.79 0.62 3.44
N TRP A 81 2.44 -0.23 2.65
CA TRP A 81 3.83 -0.66 2.88
C TRP A 81 4.81 0.34 2.28
N ASP A 82 5.71 0.90 3.11
CA ASP A 82 6.68 1.92 2.73
C ASP A 82 7.65 1.41 1.66
N MET A 83 7.62 2.00 0.47
CA MET A 83 8.47 1.61 -0.65
C MET A 83 9.92 2.06 -0.51
N ALA A 84 10.25 2.94 0.44
CA ALA A 84 11.63 3.26 0.78
C ALA A 84 12.32 2.13 1.57
N HIS A 85 11.55 1.24 2.20
CA HIS A 85 12.06 0.10 2.94
C HIS A 85 12.37 -1.08 2.01
N GLU A 86 13.59 -1.63 2.10
CA GLU A 86 14.00 -2.77 1.26
C GLU A 86 13.13 -4.03 1.51
N ASN A 87 12.68 -4.22 2.76
CA ASN A 87 11.86 -5.37 3.16
C ASN A 87 10.50 -5.41 2.45
N THR A 88 9.98 -4.27 2.00
CA THR A 88 8.73 -4.18 1.21
C THR A 88 8.80 -4.99 -0.08
N TYR A 89 10.00 -5.27 -0.57
CA TYR A 89 10.24 -6.03 -1.79
C TYR A 89 10.66 -7.47 -1.54
N GLU A 90 10.61 -7.94 -0.30
CA GLU A 90 10.90 -9.33 0.03
C GLU A 90 9.77 -10.25 -0.42
N TYR A 91 10.15 -11.44 -0.88
CA TYR A 91 9.25 -12.51 -1.26
C TYR A 91 9.95 -13.85 -1.10
N SER A 92 9.18 -14.90 -0.84
CA SER A 92 9.71 -16.24 -0.71
C SER A 92 9.98 -16.89 -2.08
N ALA A 93 10.74 -17.98 -2.10
CA ALA A 93 10.89 -18.78 -3.31
C ALA A 93 9.54 -19.32 -3.84
N TRP A 94 8.60 -19.61 -2.93
CA TRP A 94 7.26 -20.07 -3.30
C TRP A 94 6.44 -18.98 -4.00
N ASP A 95 6.57 -17.73 -3.56
CA ASP A 95 5.92 -16.59 -4.22
C ASP A 95 6.48 -16.37 -5.63
N ALA A 96 7.79 -16.55 -5.79
CA ALA A 96 8.47 -16.42 -7.08
C ALA A 96 8.01 -17.46 -8.11
N GLU A 97 7.51 -18.61 -7.66
CA GLU A 97 6.95 -19.67 -8.52
C GLU A 97 5.51 -19.37 -8.97
N GLN A 98 4.82 -18.40 -8.36
CA GLN A 98 3.45 -18.06 -8.74
C GLN A 98 3.41 -17.26 -10.05
N GLU A 99 2.58 -17.69 -11.00
CA GLU A 99 2.35 -16.97 -12.26
C GLU A 99 1.53 -15.68 -12.08
N ASP A 100 0.77 -15.59 -10.99
CA ASP A 100 -0.08 -14.45 -10.64
C ASP A 100 0.11 -14.03 -9.17
N CYS A 101 0.59 -12.80 -8.98
CA CYS A 101 0.79 -12.15 -7.68
C CYS A 101 -0.46 -12.09 -6.79
N ARG A 102 -1.69 -12.13 -7.34
CA ARG A 102 -2.92 -12.17 -6.52
C ARG A 102 -2.96 -13.38 -5.59
N ARG A 103 -2.29 -14.47 -5.96
CA ARG A 103 -2.17 -15.69 -5.13
C ARG A 103 -1.27 -15.49 -3.91
N CYS A 104 -0.41 -14.47 -3.92
CA CYS A 104 0.50 -14.14 -2.82
C CYS A 104 -0.15 -13.21 -1.80
N PHE A 105 -1.00 -12.28 -2.25
CA PHE A 105 -1.48 -11.16 -1.42
C PHE A 105 -2.96 -11.25 -1.02
N LEU A 106 -3.68 -12.29 -1.46
CA LEU A 106 -5.10 -12.52 -1.12
C LEU A 106 -6.01 -11.30 -1.36
N THR A 107 -5.71 -10.51 -2.40
CA THR A 107 -6.46 -9.31 -2.76
C THR A 107 -6.67 -9.21 -4.27
N GLU A 108 -7.68 -8.45 -4.67
CA GLU A 108 -7.99 -8.18 -6.07
C GLU A 108 -7.11 -7.10 -6.71
N HIS A 109 -6.63 -6.13 -5.92
CA HIS A 109 -5.89 -4.98 -6.46
C HIS A 109 -4.60 -4.66 -5.72
N CYS A 110 -3.66 -4.10 -6.48
CA CYS A 110 -2.47 -3.47 -5.93
C CYS A 110 -2.28 -2.09 -6.56
N TYR A 111 -2.07 -1.10 -5.70
CA TYR A 111 -1.85 0.30 -6.07
C TYR A 111 -0.52 0.79 -5.53
N VAL A 112 0.05 1.77 -6.24
CA VAL A 112 1.07 2.65 -5.67
C VAL A 112 0.35 3.93 -5.27
N ILE A 113 0.43 4.27 -3.98
CA ILE A 113 -0.13 5.50 -3.43
C ILE A 113 1.00 6.40 -2.94
N ALA A 114 0.78 7.72 -2.95
CA ALA A 114 1.81 8.66 -2.57
C ALA A 114 1.26 9.90 -1.89
N GLY A 115 2.09 10.57 -1.09
CA GLY A 115 1.73 11.79 -0.40
C GLY A 115 2.96 12.51 0.15
N ASN A 116 2.71 13.60 0.87
CA ASN A 116 3.76 14.48 1.39
C ASN A 116 3.79 14.55 2.91
N ASN A 117 2.80 13.96 3.58
CA ASN A 117 2.69 13.93 5.02
C ASN A 117 2.32 12.51 5.46
N VAL A 118 2.81 12.13 6.64
CA VAL A 118 2.51 10.86 7.27
C VAL A 118 1.94 11.08 8.67
N ARG A 119 1.21 10.09 9.13
CA ARG A 119 0.75 9.94 10.51
C ARG A 119 1.33 8.66 11.09
N ASN A 120 1.41 8.63 12.41
CA ASN A 120 1.91 7.48 13.14
C ASN A 120 0.82 6.99 14.09
N HIS A 121 0.83 5.70 14.35
CA HIS A 121 0.15 5.07 15.47
C HIS A 121 1.15 4.17 16.21
N SER A 122 0.85 3.86 17.48
CA SER A 122 1.81 3.23 18.39
C SER A 122 2.12 1.76 18.10
N ASP A 123 1.27 1.14 17.30
CA ASP A 123 1.20 -0.29 17.00
C ASP A 123 1.32 -0.55 15.49
N ALA A 124 1.99 0.35 14.77
CA ALA A 124 2.27 0.18 13.34
C ALA A 124 3.14 -1.05 13.08
N ASP A 125 2.79 -1.80 12.03
CA ASP A 125 3.60 -2.93 11.58
C ASP A 125 4.96 -2.44 11.05
N TYR A 126 5.98 -3.30 11.12
CA TYR A 126 7.32 -2.92 10.64
C TYR A 126 7.31 -2.70 9.13
N GLY A 127 7.52 -1.45 8.70
CA GLY A 127 7.46 -1.04 7.29
C GLY A 127 6.08 -0.51 6.88
N GLU A 128 5.10 -0.46 7.77
CA GLU A 128 3.85 0.25 7.55
C GLU A 128 4.06 1.76 7.58
N ILE A 129 3.36 2.46 6.69
CA ILE A 129 3.26 3.92 6.67
C ILE A 129 1.80 4.35 6.49
N VAL A 130 1.38 5.37 7.21
CA VAL A 130 0.04 5.96 7.09
C VAL A 130 0.15 7.32 6.43
N ILE A 131 -0.25 7.41 5.16
CA ILE A 131 -0.08 8.61 4.33
C ILE A 131 -1.36 9.46 4.37
N GLU A 132 -1.21 10.74 4.74
CA GLU A 132 -2.30 11.73 4.73
C GLU A 132 -2.59 12.16 3.28
N ASP A 133 -3.88 12.25 2.93
CA ASP A 133 -4.37 12.60 1.59
C ASP A 133 -3.68 11.82 0.45
N ALA A 134 -3.41 10.53 0.70
CA ALA A 134 -2.67 9.69 -0.22
C ALA A 134 -3.36 9.61 -1.58
N VAL A 135 -2.63 9.90 -2.66
CA VAL A 135 -3.15 9.85 -4.02
C VAL A 135 -2.71 8.56 -4.73
N VAL A 136 -3.60 7.94 -5.49
CA VAL A 136 -3.25 6.79 -6.34
C VAL A 136 -2.42 7.27 -7.52
N ILE A 137 -1.17 6.85 -7.61
CA ILE A 137 -0.28 7.22 -8.72
C ILE A 137 -0.10 6.10 -9.75
N ALA A 138 -0.40 4.85 -9.39
CA ALA A 138 -0.41 3.73 -10.33
C ALA A 138 -1.36 2.61 -9.89
N LYS A 139 -1.95 1.92 -10.89
CA LYS A 139 -2.64 0.64 -10.75
C LYS A 139 -1.76 -0.48 -11.30
N ILE A 140 -1.51 -1.50 -10.49
CA ILE A 140 -0.55 -2.55 -10.79
C ILE A 140 -1.26 -3.79 -11.36
N PHE A 141 -2.32 -4.27 -10.68
CA PHE A 141 -3.22 -5.32 -11.16
C PHE A 141 -4.62 -5.19 -10.56
#